data_AF-F7YFH0-F1
#
_entry.id   AF-F7YFH0-F1
#
_cell.length_a   1.000
_cell.length_b   1.000
_cell.length_c   1.000
_cell.angle_alpha   90.00
_cell.angle_beta   90.00
_cell.angle_gamma   90.00
#
_symmetry.space_group_name_H-M   'P 1'
#
loop_
_entity.id
_entity.type
_entity.pdbx_description
1 polymer ?
#
loop_
_entity_poly.entity_id
_entity_poly.type
_entity_poly.pdbx_seq_one_letter_code
_entity_poly.pdbx_strand_id
1 'polypeptide(L)'
;MKANSIALALSCGVLSACAASSAMRTSADTAIIQSSAAPVCGGIGAARVAEKQAAIETLKAGYDRYIIYNAAASNDIRVTQMPGSYQTQGSASVYGNTATFNANTQYVPGPTIVSGGHHQALGVKMFKDSQPGAAQALSARDTLGPDWQKLLKAGTVHTCT
;
A
#
# COMPACT_ATOMS: atom_id res chain seq x y z
N MET A 1 32.30 -20.92 -34.45
CA MET A 1 32.19 -20.43 -33.07
C MET A 1 31.09 -19.37 -33.07
N LYS A 2 29.88 -19.72 -32.60
CA LYS A 2 28.72 -18.81 -32.61
C LYS A 2 28.22 -18.66 -31.17
N ALA A 3 28.06 -17.40 -30.78
CA ALA A 3 27.90 -16.91 -29.43
C ALA A 3 26.61 -17.42 -28.76
N ASN A 4 26.75 -17.88 -27.52
CA ASN A 4 25.66 -18.29 -26.65
C ASN A 4 25.15 -17.04 -25.90
N SER A 5 24.06 -16.45 -26.36
CA SER A 5 23.43 -15.30 -25.71
C SER A 5 22.46 -15.80 -24.65
N ILE A 6 22.95 -15.93 -23.42
CA ILE A 6 22.11 -16.19 -22.24
C ILE A 6 21.31 -14.92 -21.97
N ALA A 7 20.07 -14.89 -22.44
CA ALA A 7 19.10 -13.88 -22.09
C ALA A 7 18.75 -14.03 -20.61
N LEU A 8 19.34 -13.18 -19.77
CA LEU A 8 18.95 -12.98 -18.38
C LEU A 8 17.62 -12.22 -18.37
N ALA A 9 16.52 -12.93 -18.62
CA ALA A 9 15.18 -12.42 -18.40
C ALA A 9 14.97 -12.31 -16.88
N LEU A 10 15.36 -11.15 -16.33
CA LEU A 10 15.02 -10.74 -14.97
C LEU A 10 13.50 -10.56 -14.93
N SER A 11 12.80 -11.65 -14.62
CA SER A 11 11.38 -11.66 -14.31
C SER A 11 11.15 -10.77 -13.10
N CYS A 12 10.85 -9.50 -13.37
CA CYS A 12 10.19 -8.60 -12.44
C CYS A 12 8.75 -9.11 -12.25
N GLY A 13 8.63 -10.27 -11.62
CA GLY A 13 7.38 -10.79 -11.11
C GLY A 13 6.94 -9.87 -10.00
N VAL A 14 6.19 -8.83 -10.35
CA VAL A 14 5.59 -7.92 -9.39
C VAL A 14 4.61 -8.73 -8.57
N LEU A 15 5.06 -9.23 -7.42
CA LEU A 15 4.18 -9.45 -6.28
C LEU A 15 3.58 -8.08 -5.92
N SER A 16 2.51 -7.70 -6.61
CA SER A 16 1.78 -6.44 -6.48
C SER A 16 0.88 -6.43 -5.22
N ALA A 17 1.28 -7.15 -4.18
CA ALA A 17 0.63 -7.12 -2.88
C ALA A 17 1.09 -5.89 -2.10
N CYS A 18 0.68 -4.70 -2.56
CA CYS A 18 0.99 -3.42 -1.89
C CYS A 18 0.00 -3.09 -0.77
N ALA A 19 -1.03 -3.90 -0.58
CA ALA A 19 -1.97 -3.75 0.52
C ALA A 19 -2.25 -5.10 1.19
N ALA A 20 -2.69 -5.02 2.44
CA ALA A 20 -3.20 -6.13 3.21
C ALA A 20 -4.48 -5.71 3.91
N SER A 21 -5.39 -6.65 4.09
CA SER A 21 -6.64 -6.45 4.80
C SER A 21 -6.94 -7.62 5.73
N SER A 22 -7.61 -7.35 6.84
CA SER A 22 -8.13 -8.33 7.76
C SER A 22 -9.54 -7.93 8.22
N ALA A 23 -10.32 -8.92 8.62
CA ALA A 23 -11.68 -8.73 9.13
C ALA A 23 -11.81 -9.40 10.49
N MET A 24 -12.38 -8.68 11.45
CA MET A 24 -12.68 -9.17 12.79
C MET A 24 -14.18 -9.03 13.03
N ARG A 25 -14.91 -10.15 13.09
CA ARG A 25 -16.35 -10.10 13.42
C ARG A 25 -16.56 -9.74 14.88
N THR A 26 -17.30 -8.66 15.13
CA THR A 26 -17.63 -8.19 16.48
C THR A 26 -18.99 -8.69 16.94
N SER A 27 -19.89 -9.03 16.01
CA SER A 27 -21.16 -9.72 16.28
C SER A 27 -21.57 -10.56 15.06
N ALA A 28 -22.77 -11.14 15.11
CA ALA A 28 -23.35 -11.85 13.97
C ALA A 28 -23.55 -10.95 12.75
N ASP A 29 -23.85 -9.67 12.95
CA ASP A 29 -24.18 -8.66 11.95
C ASP A 29 -23.17 -7.50 11.88
N THR A 30 -22.11 -7.50 12.69
CA THR A 30 -21.09 -6.43 12.66
C THR A 30 -19.67 -6.96 12.60
N ALA A 31 -18.80 -6.22 11.93
CA ALA A 31 -17.38 -6.51 11.81
C ALA A 31 -16.56 -5.23 11.80
N ILE A 32 -15.30 -5.34 12.23
CA ILE A 32 -14.27 -4.33 12.06
C ILE A 32 -13.34 -4.82 10.96
N ILE A 33 -13.15 -4.00 9.94
CA ILE A 33 -12.28 -4.27 8.81
C ILE A 33 -11.05 -3.39 8.94
N GLN A 34 -9.87 -3.99 8.93
CA GLN A 34 -8.61 -3.27 8.95
C GLN A 34 -7.92 -3.44 7.61
N SER A 35 -7.33 -2.36 7.09
CA SER A 35 -6.45 -2.44 5.93
C SER A 35 -5.21 -1.60 6.14
N SER A 36 -4.09 -2.09 5.63
CA SER A 36 -2.84 -1.34 5.51
C SER A 36 -2.41 -1.33 4.05
N ALA A 37 -2.01 -0.19 3.53
CA ALA A 37 -1.48 -0.06 2.19
C ALA A 37 -0.15 0.68 2.20
N ALA A 38 0.75 0.26 1.31
CA ALA A 38 2.04 0.88 1.09
C ALA A 38 1.90 2.38 0.73
N PRO A 39 2.94 3.20 0.94
CA PRO A 39 2.89 4.64 0.66
C PRO A 39 2.45 4.97 -0.77
N VAL A 40 2.83 4.14 -1.74
CA VAL A 40 2.47 4.29 -3.16
C VAL A 40 0.96 4.18 -3.43
N CYS A 41 0.22 3.52 -2.54
CA CYS A 41 -1.22 3.31 -2.70
C CYS A 41 -2.06 4.49 -2.23
N GLY A 42 -1.48 5.40 -1.43
CA GLY A 42 -2.21 6.50 -0.84
C GLY A 42 -3.31 6.05 0.15
N GLY A 43 -3.91 7.04 0.84
CA GLY A 43 -5.03 6.79 1.75
C GLY A 43 -6.27 6.22 1.05
N ILE A 44 -6.50 6.65 -0.20
CA ILE A 44 -7.63 6.17 -1.02
C ILE A 44 -7.48 4.70 -1.37
N GLY A 45 -6.27 4.25 -1.70
CA GLY A 45 -6.01 2.83 -1.98
C GLY A 45 -6.29 1.96 -0.76
N ALA A 46 -5.85 2.39 0.43
CA ALA A 46 -6.20 1.72 1.68
C ALA A 46 -7.72 1.68 1.92
N ALA A 47 -8.43 2.80 1.71
CA ALA A 47 -9.88 2.86 1.89
C ALA A 47 -10.62 1.90 0.93
N ARG A 48 -10.22 1.83 -0.35
CA ARG A 48 -10.80 0.89 -1.32
C ARG A 48 -10.54 -0.57 -0.94
N VAL A 49 -9.35 -0.88 -0.44
CA VAL A 49 -9.00 -2.22 0.04
C VAL A 49 -9.88 -2.61 1.23
N ALA A 50 -10.06 -1.70 2.20
CA ALA A 50 -10.95 -1.92 3.34
C ALA A 50 -12.41 -2.09 2.89
N GLU A 51 -12.89 -1.28 1.95
CA GLU A 51 -14.25 -1.38 1.44
C GLU A 51 -14.51 -2.71 0.72
N LYS A 52 -13.59 -3.15 -0.15
CA LYS A 52 -13.70 -4.46 -0.81
C LYS A 52 -13.61 -5.60 0.20
N GLN A 53 -12.77 -5.49 1.22
CA GLN A 53 -12.72 -6.49 2.29
C GLN A 53 -14.03 -6.54 3.09
N ALA A 54 -14.66 -5.39 3.34
CA ALA A 54 -15.98 -5.33 3.98
C ALA A 54 -17.03 -6.09 3.17
N ALA A 55 -17.04 -5.89 1.85
CA ALA A 55 -17.94 -6.60 0.96
C ALA A 55 -17.68 -8.12 0.93
N ILE A 56 -16.41 -8.54 0.88
CA ILE A 56 -16.03 -9.96 0.96
C ILE A 56 -16.53 -10.56 2.28
N GLU A 57 -16.28 -9.90 3.41
CA GLU A 57 -16.69 -10.40 4.73
C GLU A 57 -18.22 -10.48 4.84
N THR A 58 -18.93 -9.51 4.29
CA THR A 58 -20.39 -9.49 4.24
C THR A 58 -20.94 -10.73 3.53
N LEU A 59 -20.40 -11.04 2.35
CA LEU A 59 -20.79 -12.23 1.58
C LEU A 59 -20.39 -13.53 2.29
N LYS A 60 -19.19 -13.60 2.89
CA LYS A 60 -18.72 -14.76 3.68
C LYS A 60 -19.62 -15.03 4.89
N ALA A 61 -20.11 -13.97 5.52
CA ALA A 61 -21.01 -14.06 6.66
C ALA A 61 -22.46 -14.43 6.28
N GLY A 62 -22.77 -14.55 4.99
CA GLY A 62 -24.11 -14.91 4.49
C GLY A 62 -25.09 -13.75 4.44
N TYR A 63 -24.57 -12.51 4.34
CA TYR A 63 -25.34 -11.29 4.12
C TYR A 63 -25.13 -10.78 2.70
N ASP A 64 -26.00 -9.88 2.26
CA ASP A 64 -26.01 -9.37 0.89
C ASP A 64 -25.55 -7.92 0.81
N ARG A 65 -25.77 -7.15 1.89
CA ARG A 65 -25.53 -5.71 1.94
C ARG A 65 -24.82 -5.29 3.21
N TYR A 66 -24.20 -4.12 3.19
CA TYR A 66 -23.54 -3.56 4.37
C TYR A 66 -23.56 -2.04 4.41
N ILE A 67 -23.42 -1.49 5.61
CA ILE A 67 -23.23 -0.06 5.89
C ILE A 67 -21.93 0.09 6.67
N ILE A 68 -21.10 1.03 6.25
CA ILE A 68 -19.97 1.50 7.05
C ILE A 68 -20.51 2.56 8.02
N TYR A 69 -20.54 2.24 9.32
CA TYR A 69 -21.06 3.14 10.36
C TYR A 69 -19.96 3.84 11.15
N ASN A 70 -18.72 3.36 11.06
CA ASN A 70 -17.55 3.99 11.68
C ASN A 70 -16.36 3.84 10.74
N ALA A 71 -15.50 4.85 10.68
CA ALA A 71 -14.25 4.82 9.95
C ALA A 71 -13.16 5.56 10.74
N ALA A 72 -11.98 4.97 10.81
CA ALA A 72 -10.78 5.58 11.37
C ALA A 72 -9.63 5.41 10.38
N ALA A 73 -8.82 6.46 10.23
CA ALA A 73 -7.67 6.49 9.34
C ALA A 73 -6.41 6.86 10.14
N SER A 74 -5.28 6.24 9.78
CA SER A 74 -3.96 6.60 10.30
C SER A 74 -2.93 6.63 9.18
N ASN A 75 -1.91 7.46 9.36
CA ASN A 75 -0.79 7.61 8.44
C ASN A 75 0.50 7.74 9.24
N ASP A 76 1.40 6.78 9.07
CA ASP A 76 2.72 6.74 9.71
C ASP A 76 3.87 6.81 8.69
N ILE A 77 3.59 7.36 7.49
CA ILE A 77 4.59 7.51 6.44
C ILE A 77 5.71 8.42 6.91
N ARG A 78 6.94 7.92 6.79
CA ARG A 78 8.17 8.66 7.10
C ARG A 78 9.16 8.54 5.96
N VAL A 79 9.83 9.65 5.68
CA VAL A 79 10.97 9.71 4.76
C VAL A 79 12.24 9.83 5.59
N THR A 80 13.19 8.92 5.37
CA THR A 80 14.52 8.94 6.01
C THR A 80 15.58 9.01 4.92
N GLN A 81 16.42 10.04 4.94
CA GLN A 81 17.55 10.16 4.03
C GLN A 81 18.74 9.37 4.60
N MET A 82 19.30 8.46 3.81
CA MET A 82 20.53 7.75 4.17
C MET A 82 21.73 8.70 4.10
N PRO A 83 22.82 8.42 4.83
CA PRO A 83 24.04 9.22 4.76
C PRO A 83 24.53 9.38 3.31
N GLY A 84 24.85 10.62 2.94
CA GLY A 84 25.50 10.95 1.67
C GLY A 84 27.02 10.87 1.76
N SER A 85 27.68 11.24 0.67
CA SER A 85 29.13 11.36 0.61
C SER A 85 29.56 12.76 0.19
N TYR A 86 30.78 13.14 0.59
CA TYR A 86 31.41 14.37 0.14
C TYR A 86 32.55 13.98 -0.79
N GLN A 87 32.57 14.55 -1.98
CA GLN A 87 33.66 14.39 -2.93
C GLN A 87 34.41 15.71 -3.04
N THR A 88 35.62 15.75 -2.47
CA THR A 88 36.52 16.90 -2.58
C THR A 88 37.55 16.61 -3.64
N GLN A 89 37.62 17.44 -4.67
CA GLN A 89 38.67 17.42 -5.67
C GLN A 89 39.36 18.77 -5.67
N GLY A 90 40.69 18.76 -5.66
CA GLY A 90 41.47 19.98 -5.64
C GLY A 90 42.85 19.77 -6.22
N SER A 91 43.49 20.88 -6.59
CA SER A 91 44.87 20.90 -7.04
C SER A 91 45.70 21.74 -6.07
N ALA A 92 46.90 21.26 -5.77
CA ALA A 92 47.92 22.00 -5.05
C ALA A 92 48.99 22.42 -6.05
N SER A 93 49.33 23.70 -6.07
CA SER A 93 50.47 24.24 -6.83
C SER A 93 51.51 24.76 -5.85
N VAL A 94 52.75 24.28 -6.00
CA VAL A 94 53.89 24.64 -5.14
C VAL A 94 54.88 25.42 -5.99
N TYR A 95 55.21 26.65 -5.55
CA TYR A 95 56.22 27.48 -6.18
C TYR A 95 57.16 28.04 -5.10
N GLY A 96 58.43 27.64 -5.15
CA GLY A 96 59.41 27.98 -4.11
C GLY A 96 58.98 27.44 -2.73
N ASN A 97 58.90 28.32 -1.73
CA ASN A 97 58.50 27.99 -0.36
C ASN A 97 57.00 28.23 -0.07
N THR A 98 56.18 28.47 -1.11
CA THR A 98 54.75 28.76 -0.97
C THR A 98 53.91 27.73 -1.71
N ALA A 99 52.91 27.18 -1.03
CA ALA A 99 51.93 26.26 -1.59
C ALA A 99 50.55 26.90 -1.60
N THR A 100 49.91 26.91 -2.77
CA THR A 100 48.50 27.32 -2.93
C THR A 100 47.66 26.10 -3.25
N PHE A 101 46.58 25.90 -2.50
CA PHE A 101 45.64 24.81 -2.68
C PHE A 101 44.28 25.38 -3.06
N ASN A 102 43.71 24.87 -4.15
CA ASN A 102 42.34 25.17 -4.54
C ASN A 102 41.58 23.85 -4.63
N ALA A 103 40.48 23.75 -3.89
CA ALA A 103 39.62 22.58 -3.92
C ALA A 103 38.16 22.97 -4.05
N ASN A 104 37.41 22.07 -4.69
CA ASN A 104 35.98 22.09 -4.81
C ASN A 104 35.41 20.83 -4.12
N THR A 105 34.48 21.04 -3.20
CA THR A 105 33.79 19.95 -2.50
C THR A 105 32.35 19.88 -2.99
N GLN A 106 31.94 18.74 -3.53
CA GLN A 106 30.55 18.46 -3.90
C GLN A 106 29.93 17.51 -2.88
N TYR A 107 28.74 17.86 -2.40
CA TYR A 107 27.93 16.98 -1.57
C TYR A 107 27.03 16.12 -2.47
N VAL A 108 27.11 14.80 -2.32
CA VAL A 108 26.25 13.82 -2.98
C VAL A 108 25.29 13.25 -1.94
N PRO A 109 24.01 13.66 -1.95
CA PRO A 109 23.02 13.17 -1.00
C PRO A 109 22.84 11.65 -1.12
N GLY A 110 22.67 10.97 0.01
CA GLY A 110 22.30 9.56 0.03
C GLY A 110 20.86 9.34 -0.43
N PRO A 111 20.49 8.11 -0.82
CA PRO A 111 19.13 7.79 -1.23
C PRO A 111 18.14 7.98 -0.07
N THR A 112 16.89 8.32 -0.41
CA THR A 112 15.79 8.41 0.56
C THR A 112 15.03 7.10 0.64
N ILE A 113 14.75 6.64 1.86
CA ILE A 113 13.88 5.49 2.14
C ILE A 113 12.53 6.04 2.60
N VAL A 114 11.45 5.59 1.96
CA VAL A 114 10.07 5.84 2.40
C VAL A 114 9.57 4.60 3.11
N SER A 115 9.17 4.74 4.37
CA SER A 115 8.67 3.66 5.23
C SER A 115 7.32 4.03 5.84
N GLY A 116 6.59 3.05 6.35
CA GLY A 116 5.24 3.23 6.89
C GLY A 116 4.15 2.94 5.85
N GLY A 117 2.92 3.36 6.12
CA GLY A 117 1.78 3.13 5.24
C GLY A 117 0.54 3.93 5.61
N HIS A 118 -0.51 3.69 4.84
CA HIS A 118 -1.85 4.19 5.11
C HIS A 118 -2.68 3.08 5.73
N HIS A 119 -3.26 3.37 6.89
CA HIS A 119 -4.07 2.41 7.63
C HIS A 119 -5.51 2.89 7.70
N GLN A 120 -6.46 1.98 7.52
CA GLN A 120 -7.89 2.23 7.66
C GLN A 120 -8.50 1.18 8.57
N ALA A 121 -9.46 1.58 9.38
CA ALA A 121 -10.31 0.70 10.16
C ALA A 121 -11.77 1.10 9.95
N LEU A 122 -12.59 0.18 9.45
CA LEU A 122 -14.01 0.41 9.17
C LEU A 122 -14.87 -0.46 10.08
N GLY A 123 -15.81 0.15 10.80
CA GLY A 123 -16.91 -0.53 11.47
C GLY A 123 -18.05 -0.75 10.47
N VAL A 124 -18.40 -2.01 10.24
CA VAL A 124 -19.36 -2.43 9.23
C VAL A 124 -20.52 -3.14 9.89
N LYS A 125 -21.75 -2.78 9.49
CA LYS A 125 -22.98 -3.48 9.84
C LYS A 125 -23.57 -4.12 8.58
N MET A 126 -23.87 -5.40 8.67
CA MET A 126 -24.28 -6.26 7.56
C MET A 126 -25.79 -6.50 7.62
N PHE A 127 -26.40 -6.63 6.45
CA PHE A 127 -27.84 -6.78 6.27
C PHE A 127 -28.14 -7.82 5.20
N LYS A 128 -29.20 -8.59 5.43
CA LYS A 128 -29.83 -9.39 4.37
C LYS A 128 -30.74 -8.48 3.56
N ASP A 129 -30.97 -8.79 2.29
CA ASP A 129 -31.82 -7.96 1.42
C ASP A 129 -33.25 -7.77 1.96
N SER A 130 -33.77 -8.74 2.71
CA SER A 130 -35.11 -8.70 3.31
C SER A 130 -35.21 -7.94 4.64
N GLN A 131 -34.10 -7.45 5.19
CA GLN A 131 -34.09 -6.79 6.50
C GLN A 131 -34.42 -5.29 6.40
N PRO A 132 -35.15 -4.73 7.39
CA PRO A 132 -35.31 -3.28 7.50
C PRO A 132 -33.96 -2.56 7.56
N GLY A 133 -33.79 -1.52 6.75
CA GLY A 133 -32.53 -0.78 6.61
C GLY A 133 -31.62 -1.25 5.48
N ALA A 134 -31.87 -2.43 4.89
CA ALA A 134 -31.10 -2.93 3.73
C ALA A 134 -31.18 -1.98 2.52
N ALA A 135 -32.29 -1.26 2.34
CA ALA A 135 -32.47 -0.28 1.27
C ALA A 135 -31.47 0.89 1.32
N GLN A 136 -30.91 1.20 2.50
CA GLN A 136 -29.87 2.23 2.68
C GLN A 136 -28.45 1.64 2.65
N ALA A 137 -28.32 0.31 2.65
CA ALA A 137 -27.06 -0.39 2.65
C ALA A 137 -26.51 -0.53 1.22
N LEU A 138 -25.18 -0.64 1.10
CA LEU A 138 -24.49 -0.92 -0.15
C LEU A 138 -24.53 -2.43 -0.45
N SER A 139 -24.73 -2.78 -1.72
CA SER A 139 -24.68 -4.18 -2.18
C SER A 139 -23.24 -4.68 -2.19
N ALA A 140 -22.96 -5.76 -1.47
CA ALA A 140 -21.61 -6.32 -1.42
C ALA A 140 -21.15 -6.85 -2.78
N ARG A 141 -22.07 -7.37 -3.60
CA ARG A 141 -21.74 -7.86 -4.95
C ARG A 141 -21.44 -6.70 -5.89
N ASP A 142 -22.20 -5.61 -5.80
CA ASP A 142 -22.00 -4.46 -6.69
C ASP A 142 -20.69 -3.74 -6.35
N THR A 143 -20.32 -3.64 -5.06
CA THR A 143 -19.02 -3.09 -4.63
C THR A 143 -17.84 -3.89 -5.20
N LEU A 144 -17.95 -5.23 -5.24
CA LEU A 144 -16.89 -6.10 -5.76
C LEU A 144 -16.87 -6.19 -7.29
N GLY A 145 -17.98 -5.84 -7.94
CA GLY A 145 -18.12 -5.88 -9.40
C GLY A 145 -18.22 -7.31 -9.96
N PRO A 146 -18.05 -7.48 -11.29
CA PRO A 146 -18.25 -8.76 -11.99
C PRO A 146 -17.39 -9.91 -11.45
N ASP A 147 -16.21 -9.61 -10.92
CA ASP A 147 -15.24 -10.58 -10.41
C ASP A 147 -15.46 -10.95 -8.93
N TRP A 148 -16.61 -10.59 -8.34
CA TRP A 148 -16.89 -10.81 -6.92
C TRP A 148 -16.67 -12.26 -6.47
N GLN A 149 -16.99 -13.26 -7.30
CA GLN A 149 -16.79 -14.67 -6.96
C GLN A 149 -15.31 -15.02 -6.82
N LYS A 150 -14.45 -14.43 -7.66
CA LYS A 150 -13.01 -14.65 -7.62
C LYS A 150 -12.41 -13.99 -6.37
N LEU A 151 -12.83 -12.76 -6.08
CA LEU A 151 -12.40 -12.02 -4.88
C LEU A 151 -12.88 -12.68 -3.59
N LEU A 152 -14.10 -13.21 -3.58
CA LEU A 152 -14.65 -13.94 -2.44
C LEU A 152 -13.87 -15.22 -2.14
N LYS A 153 -13.49 -15.98 -3.19
CA LYS A 153 -12.65 -17.18 -3.07
C LYS A 153 -11.23 -16.85 -2.60
N ALA A 154 -10.64 -15.76 -3.10
CA ALA A 154 -9.34 -15.29 -2.63
C ALA A 154 -9.39 -14.88 -1.16
N GLY A 155 -10.49 -14.23 -0.74
CA GLY A 155 -10.81 -13.98 0.65
C GLY A 155 -10.09 -12.79 1.29
N THR A 156 -9.10 -12.22 0.61
CA THR A 156 -8.31 -11.04 0.99
C THR A 156 -8.04 -10.15 -0.22
N VAL A 157 -7.90 -8.85 0.00
CA VAL A 157 -7.61 -7.86 -1.05
C VAL A 157 -6.19 -7.36 -0.86
N HIS A 158 -5.33 -7.62 -1.86
CA HIS A 158 -3.91 -7.29 -1.80
C HIS A 158 -3.50 -6.11 -2.68
N THR A 159 -4.44 -5.61 -3.49
CA THR A 159 -4.19 -4.60 -4.52
C THR A 159 -4.93 -3.33 -4.19
N CYS A 160 -4.28 -2.19 -4.41
CA CYS A 160 -4.81 -0.86 -4.11
C CYS A 160 -5.82 -0.32 -5.15
N THR A 161 -6.21 -1.16 -6.10
CA THR A 161 -7.19 -0.92 -7.16
C THR A 161 -8.55 -1.46 -6.79
#